data_AF-A0A6G7CA98-F1
#
_entry.id   AF-A0A6G7CA98-F1
#
_cell.length_a   1.000
_cell.length_b   1.000
_cell.length_c   1.000
_cell.angle_alpha   90.00
_cell.angle_beta   90.00
_cell.angle_gamma   90.00
#
_symmetry.space_group_name_H-M   'P 1'
#
loop_
_entity.id
_entity.type
_entity.pdbx_description
1 polymer ?
#
loop_
_entity_poly.entity_id
_entity_poly.type
_entity_poly.pdbx_seq_one_letter_code
_entity_poly.pdbx_strand_id
1 'polypeptide(L)'
;MSNFSPKSGGQFGLENGGQFAPKLVVNLNWNRVVNLTGFSNTPRPENILMHPNGLYAFVANSNANKIEVIDMKTFTVVSTIGTGKVPDAMVFIK
;
A
#
# COMPACT_ATOMS: atom_id res chain seq x y z
N MET A 1 18.81 -26.73 15.18
CA MET A 1 18.00 -25.49 15.06
C MET A 1 18.97 -24.33 15.16
N SER A 2 19.38 -23.74 14.03
CA SER A 2 20.40 -22.69 14.00
C SER A 2 19.75 -21.31 14.17
N ASN A 3 20.19 -20.59 15.20
CA ASN A 3 19.73 -19.24 15.56
C ASN A 3 20.11 -18.22 14.47
N PHE A 4 19.13 -17.43 14.04
CA PHE A 4 19.35 -16.22 13.26
C PHE A 4 19.50 -15.02 14.20
N SER A 5 20.58 -14.24 14.04
CA SER A 5 20.70 -12.91 14.63
C SER A 5 20.78 -11.88 13.49
N PRO A 6 19.86 -10.90 13.42
CA PRO A 6 19.86 -9.92 12.35
C PRO A 6 20.96 -8.88 12.59
N LYS A 7 21.92 -8.76 11.66
CA LYS A 7 22.86 -7.64 11.67
C LYS A 7 22.15 -6.38 11.15
N SER A 8 22.25 -5.29 11.91
CA SER A 8 21.80 -3.97 11.48
C SER A 8 22.62 -3.53 10.25
N GLY A 9 21.93 -3.37 9.12
CA GLY A 9 22.53 -3.03 7.84
C GLY A 9 22.37 -4.18 6.85
N GLY A 10 21.27 -4.13 6.08
CA GLY A 10 20.90 -5.16 5.12
C GLY A 10 21.95 -5.34 4.02
N GLN A 11 22.78 -6.36 4.16
CA GLN A 11 23.44 -7.02 3.04
C GLN A 11 23.45 -8.54 3.32
N PHE A 12 22.90 -9.31 2.39
CA PHE A 12 23.08 -10.76 2.33
C PHE A 12 23.94 -11.04 1.09
N GLY A 13 25.16 -11.56 1.28
CA GLY A 13 25.99 -12.09 0.21
C GLY A 13 25.89 -13.61 0.20
N LEU A 14 25.73 -14.21 -0.98
CA LEU A 14 25.94 -15.64 -1.16
C LEU A 14 27.41 -15.87 -1.50
N GLU A 15 28.08 -16.68 -0.69
CA GLU A 15 29.45 -17.13 -0.92
C GLU A 15 29.42 -18.28 -1.94
N ASN A 16 29.53 -17.92 -3.23
CA ASN A 16 30.41 -18.54 -4.25
C ASN A 16 30.01 -18.08 -5.67
N GLY A 17 30.94 -17.35 -6.31
CA GLY A 17 31.15 -17.27 -7.76
C GLY A 17 29.98 -16.95 -8.70
N GLY A 18 29.82 -15.67 -9.07
CA GLY A 18 29.09 -15.27 -10.28
C GLY A 18 28.39 -13.91 -10.17
N GLN A 19 28.97 -12.86 -10.75
CA GLN A 19 28.34 -11.55 -10.90
C GLN A 19 27.09 -11.64 -11.78
N PHE A 20 25.91 -11.43 -11.19
CA PHE A 20 24.78 -10.79 -11.84
C PHE A 20 24.21 -9.77 -10.86
N ALA A 21 24.45 -8.48 -11.10
CA ALA A 21 23.96 -7.42 -10.23
C ALA A 21 22.80 -6.64 -10.88
N PRO A 22 21.55 -7.10 -10.79
CA PRO A 22 20.44 -6.17 -10.77
C PRO A 22 20.38 -5.57 -9.37
N LYS A 23 20.99 -4.40 -9.17
CA LYS A 23 20.86 -3.65 -7.91
C LYS A 23 19.52 -2.92 -7.89
N LEU A 24 18.44 -3.65 -7.65
CA LEU A 24 17.22 -3.06 -7.13
C LEU A 24 17.01 -3.57 -5.71
N VAL A 25 17.63 -2.88 -4.75
CA VAL A 25 17.36 -3.07 -3.33
C VAL A 25 16.20 -2.15 -2.99
N VAL A 26 14.95 -2.63 -3.12
CA VAL A 26 13.81 -1.90 -2.54
C VAL A 26 13.78 -2.22 -1.06
N ASN A 27 14.28 -1.31 -0.24
CA ASN A 27 14.11 -1.38 1.20
C ASN A 27 12.68 -0.99 1.56
N LEU A 28 11.81 -2.00 1.69
CA LEU A 28 10.43 -1.85 2.14
C LEU A 28 10.36 -2.01 3.66
N ASN A 29 10.90 -1.04 4.41
CA ASN A 29 10.77 -0.97 5.86
C ASN A 29 9.31 -0.62 6.27
N TRP A 30 8.32 -1.43 5.89
CA TRP A 30 6.93 -1.26 6.32
C TRP A 30 6.70 -1.93 7.66
N ASN A 31 7.24 -1.34 8.73
CA ASN A 31 7.13 -1.90 10.08
C ASN A 31 6.01 -1.28 10.92
N ARG A 32 5.03 -0.62 10.29
CA ARG A 32 3.93 0.06 10.99
C ARG A 32 2.58 -0.30 10.36
N VAL A 33 1.80 -1.11 11.06
CA VAL A 33 0.36 -1.28 10.80
C VAL A 33 -0.35 -0.06 11.37
N VAL A 34 -1.13 0.63 10.54
CA VAL A 34 -1.94 1.78 10.95
C VAL A 34 -3.41 1.39 10.83
N ASN A 35 -4.20 1.67 11.86
CA ASN A 35 -5.65 1.47 11.81
C ASN A 35 -6.29 2.69 11.15
N LEU A 36 -6.97 2.46 10.02
CA LEU A 36 -7.78 3.49 9.35
C LEU A 36 -9.09 3.68 10.13
N THR A 37 -9.47 4.94 10.34
CA THR A 37 -10.77 5.28 10.94
C THR A 37 -11.71 5.88 9.88
N GLY A 38 -13.02 5.62 10.04
CA GLY A 38 -14.06 6.14 9.14
C GLY A 38 -14.32 5.30 7.88
N PHE A 39 -13.70 4.13 7.77
CA PHE A 39 -13.94 3.19 6.67
C PHE A 39 -15.37 2.61 6.74
N SER A 40 -15.98 2.24 5.61
CA SER A 40 -17.35 1.71 5.60
C SER A 40 -17.52 0.44 6.45
N ASN A 41 -18.72 0.25 7.03
CA ASN A 41 -19.07 -0.84 7.95
C ASN A 41 -19.03 -2.27 7.34
N THR A 42 -18.98 -2.41 6.00
CA THR A 42 -18.88 -3.70 5.30
C THR A 42 -17.87 -3.64 4.13
N PRO A 43 -16.61 -3.31 4.41
CA PRO A 43 -15.71 -2.93 3.36
C PRO A 43 -15.23 -4.13 2.55
N ARG A 44 -15.26 -3.97 1.23
CA ARG A 44 -14.58 -4.87 0.31
C ARG A 44 -13.66 -4.05 -0.59
N PRO A 45 -12.48 -3.65 -0.07
CA PRO A 45 -11.52 -2.88 -0.83
C PRO A 45 -10.93 -3.76 -1.93
N GLU A 46 -11.11 -3.37 -3.19
CA GLU A 46 -10.59 -4.12 -4.36
C GLU A 46 -9.33 -3.47 -4.93
N ASN A 47 -9.26 -2.14 -4.89
CA ASN A 47 -8.13 -1.38 -5.43
C ASN A 47 -7.77 -0.20 -4.53
N ILE A 48 -6.48 0.12 -4.51
CA ILE A 48 -5.94 1.35 -3.94
C ILE A 48 -5.11 2.08 -5.00
N LEU A 49 -5.35 3.38 -5.12
CA LEU A 49 -4.62 4.27 -6.02
C LEU A 49 -4.08 5.46 -5.23
N MET A 50 -2.77 5.66 -5.23
CA MET A 50 -2.14 6.80 -4.55
C MET A 50 -1.97 7.95 -5.53
N HIS A 51 -2.41 9.15 -5.14
CA HIS A 51 -2.20 10.33 -5.95
C HIS A 51 -0.69 10.64 -6.08
N PRO A 52 -0.18 11.08 -7.25
CA PRO A 52 1.26 11.34 -7.45
C PRO A 52 1.87 12.40 -6.51
N ASN A 53 1.07 13.32 -5.96
CA ASN A 53 1.53 14.28 -4.94
C ASN A 53 1.76 13.65 -3.56
N GLY A 54 1.36 12.38 -3.36
CA GLY A 54 1.51 11.64 -2.11
C GLY A 54 0.59 12.05 -0.96
N LEU A 55 -0.32 13.01 -1.16
CA LEU A 55 -1.18 13.53 -0.11
C LEU A 55 -2.44 12.69 0.12
N TYR A 56 -2.93 12.03 -0.93
CA TYR A 56 -4.19 11.28 -0.90
C TYR A 56 -4.03 9.88 -1.50
N ALA A 57 -4.78 8.94 -0.95
CA ALA A 57 -5.07 7.66 -1.58
C ALA A 57 -6.57 7.49 -1.78
N PHE A 58 -6.92 6.72 -2.80
CA PHE A 58 -8.28 6.40 -3.18
C PHE A 58 -8.47 4.90 -3.06
N VAL A 59 -9.50 4.46 -2.35
CA VAL A 59 -9.81 3.04 -2.20
C VAL A 59 -11.17 2.75 -2.80
N ALA A 60 -11.22 1.90 -3.83
CA ALA A 60 -12.46 1.39 -4.38
C ALA A 60 -13.06 0.37 -3.42
N ASN A 61 -14.24 0.67 -2.88
CA ASN A 61 -14.95 -0.20 -1.96
C ASN A 61 -16.19 -0.79 -2.63
N SER A 62 -16.07 -2.04 -3.07
CA SER A 62 -17.03 -2.68 -3.97
C SER A 62 -18.39 -2.91 -3.33
N ASN A 63 -18.40 -3.37 -2.07
CA ASN A 63 -19.65 -3.56 -1.30
C ASN A 63 -20.35 -2.24 -0.98
N ALA A 64 -19.59 -1.15 -0.86
CA ALA A 64 -20.12 0.14 -0.43
C ALA A 64 -20.46 1.07 -1.61
N ASN A 65 -20.25 0.62 -2.86
CA ASN A 65 -20.52 1.34 -4.10
C ASN A 65 -19.94 2.76 -4.11
N LYS A 66 -18.75 2.93 -3.52
CA LYS A 66 -18.08 4.22 -3.39
C LYS A 66 -16.57 4.07 -3.45
N ILE A 67 -15.90 5.18 -3.71
CA ILE A 67 -14.46 5.35 -3.49
C ILE A 67 -14.27 6.15 -2.21
N GLU A 68 -13.43 5.66 -1.31
CA GLU A 68 -13.04 6.38 -0.09
C GLU A 68 -11.74 7.15 -0.34
N VAL A 69 -11.71 8.42 0.05
CA VAL A 69 -10.53 9.30 -0.08
C VAL A 69 -9.85 9.38 1.27
N ILE A 70 -8.60 8.93 1.31
CA ILE A 70 -7.80 8.82 2.52
C ILE A 70 -6.75 9.92 2.51
N ASP A 71 -6.67 10.70 3.58
CA ASP A 71 -5.53 11.59 3.84
C ASP A 71 -4.33 10.75 4.30
N MET A 72 -3.22 10.84 3.58
CA MET A 72 -2.04 10.00 3.82
C MET A 72 -1.15 10.48 4.97
N LYS A 73 -1.42 11.66 5.53
CA LYS A 73 -0.74 12.17 6.72
C LYS A 73 -1.41 11.67 7.99
N THR A 74 -2.74 11.71 8.03
CA THR A 74 -3.53 11.33 9.22
C THR A 74 -4.07 9.91 9.15
N PHE A 75 -4.07 9.28 7.97
CA PHE A 75 -4.63 7.95 7.73
C PHE A 75 -6.13 7.88 8.07
N THR A 76 -6.87 8.93 7.71
CA THR A 76 -8.31 9.04 7.94
C THR A 76 -9.05 9.21 6.63
N VAL A 77 -10.26 8.65 6.55
CA VAL A 77 -11.18 8.95 5.43
C VAL A 77 -11.64 10.40 5.56
N VAL A 78 -11.31 11.22 4.56
CA VAL A 78 -11.65 12.66 4.52
C VAL A 78 -12.77 12.98 3.55
N SER A 79 -13.07 12.06 2.62
CA SER A 79 -14.19 12.20 1.69
C SER A 79 -14.60 10.86 1.09
N THR A 80 -15.74 10.85 0.42
CA THR A 80 -16.22 9.70 -0.36
C THR A 80 -16.77 10.17 -1.70
N ILE A 81 -16.51 9.39 -2.75
CA ILE A 81 -17.01 9.64 -4.10
C ILE A 81 -17.99 8.52 -4.43
N GLY A 82 -19.24 8.88 -4.76
CA GLY A 82 -20.24 7.92 -5.19
C GLY A 82 -19.87 7.28 -6.53
N THR A 83 -20.13 6.00 -6.68
CA THR A 83 -19.89 5.26 -7.94
C THR A 83 -21.15 4.52 -8.38
N GLY A 84 -21.02 3.77 -9.48
CA GLY A 84 -21.97 2.71 -9.82
C GLY A 84 -21.85 1.51 -8.86
N LYS A 85 -22.28 0.33 -9.33
CA LYS A 85 -22.19 -0.89 -8.52
C LYS A 85 -20.79 -1.50 -8.60
N VAL A 86 -20.27 -1.97 -7.47
CA VAL A 86 -19.08 -2.82 -7.39
C VAL A 86 -17.86 -2.19 -8.10
N PRO A 87 -17.40 -0.98 -7.69
CA PRO A 87 -16.15 -0.44 -8.20
C PRO A 87 -15.00 -1.41 -7.88
N ASP A 88 -14.13 -1.61 -8.87
CA ASP A 88 -12.99 -2.52 -8.79
C ASP A 88 -11.69 -1.73 -9.06
N ALA A 89 -11.24 -1.63 -10.31
CA ALA A 89 -10.00 -0.95 -10.66
C ALA A 89 -10.19 0.56 -10.94
N MET A 90 -9.14 1.33 -10.63
CA MET A 90 -9.04 2.76 -10.94
C MET A 90 -7.68 3.09 -11.57
N VAL A 91 -7.64 4.14 -12.40
CA VAL A 91 -6.41 4.67 -12.98
C VAL A 91 -6.51 6.19 -13.11
N PHE A 92 -5.38 6.89 -12.97
CA PHE A 92 -5.30 8.30 -13.35
C PHE A 92 -5.13 8.42 -14.86
N ILE A 93 -5.98 9.23 -15.47
CA ILE A 93 -5.77 9.71 -16.83
C ILE A 93 -4.99 11.03 -16.77
N LYS A 94 -4.14 11.27 -17.77
CA LYS A 94 -3.33 12.48 -17.91
C LYS A 94 -4.05 13.52 -18.77
#